data_AF-A0A3M0IH25-F1
#
_entry.id   AF-A0A3M0IH25-F1
#
_cell.length_a   1.000
_cell.length_b   1.000
_cell.length_c   1.000
_cell.angle_alpha   90.00
_cell.angle_beta   90.00
_cell.angle_gamma   90.00
#
_symmetry.space_group_name_H-M   'P 1'
#
loop_
_entity.id
_entity.type
_entity.pdbx_description
1 polymer ?
#
loop_
_entity_poly.entity_id
_entity_poly.type
_entity_poly.pdbx_seq_one_letter_code
_entity_poly.pdbx_strand_id
1 'polypeptide(L)'
;MTVLVSHTMSAVLEAKGGHWLSPQRFLKYQAILVEQDDVEIVVTNIVNPASFLSGSMGEPVIHDCLETIEATYSSRPDLKDTPLEDAETWFTDGSSYVVSGRRHAGYAVTTSREVIESGPLPTNTSAQKAEIIALIRALELAKGKEINIYTDSRYAFGWFMLTEPSGRKEDC
;
A
#
# COMPACT_ATOMS: atom_id res chain seq x y z
N MET A 1 -5.85 -29.38 -13.46
CA MET A 1 -4.45 -29.02 -13.75
C MET A 1 -3.80 -28.66 -12.43
N THR A 2 -2.71 -29.32 -12.05
CA THR A 2 -2.02 -29.02 -10.79
C THR A 2 -0.82 -28.10 -11.05
N VAL A 3 -0.76 -26.99 -10.34
CA VAL A 3 0.32 -26.01 -10.40
C VAL A 3 1.15 -26.14 -9.12
N LEU A 4 2.42 -26.53 -9.28
CA LEU A 4 3.35 -26.70 -8.18
C LEU A 4 4.13 -25.41 -7.93
N VAL A 5 4.16 -24.97 -6.68
CA VAL A 5 4.80 -23.70 -6.28
C VAL A 5 5.68 -23.90 -5.05
N SER A 6 6.79 -23.18 -4.96
CA SER A 6 7.69 -23.21 -3.79
C SER A 6 7.18 -22.40 -2.60
N HIS A 7 6.12 -21.61 -2.80
CA HIS A 7 5.60 -20.62 -1.88
C HIS A 7 4.07 -20.70 -1.86
N THR A 8 3.46 -20.31 -0.75
CA THR A 8 1.99 -20.35 -0.54
C THR A 8 1.26 -19.28 -1.36
N MET A 9 1.28 -19.43 -2.69
CA MET A 9 0.70 -18.49 -3.65
C MET A 9 -0.82 -18.30 -3.48
N SER A 10 -1.54 -19.35 -3.05
CA SER A 10 -2.97 -19.25 -2.72
C SER A 10 -3.20 -18.24 -1.60
N ALA A 11 -2.50 -18.39 -0.47
CA ALA A 11 -2.61 -17.46 0.66
C ALA A 11 -2.25 -16.01 0.27
N VAL A 12 -1.23 -15.81 -0.58
CA VAL A 12 -0.85 -14.49 -1.12
C VAL A 12 -1.97 -13.88 -1.96
N LEU A 13 -2.60 -14.68 -2.84
CA LEU A 13 -3.67 -14.23 -3.73
C LEU A 13 -5.04 -14.14 -3.05
N GLU A 14 -5.21 -14.74 -1.88
CA GLU A 14 -6.43 -14.63 -1.05
C GLU A 14 -6.35 -13.48 -0.05
N ALA A 15 -5.19 -13.26 0.57
CA ALA A 15 -5.08 -12.38 1.74
C ALA A 15 -4.74 -10.91 1.41
N LYS A 16 -3.87 -10.63 0.44
CA LYS A 16 -3.29 -9.28 0.28
C LYS A 16 -2.91 -8.98 -1.18
N GLY A 17 -3.79 -8.32 -1.92
CA GLY A 17 -3.45 -7.78 -3.25
C GLY A 17 -2.83 -6.39 -3.22
N GLY A 18 -3.16 -5.61 -2.18
CA GLY A 18 -3.02 -4.14 -2.20
C GLY A 18 -1.59 -3.63 -2.30
N HIS A 19 -0.63 -4.24 -1.60
CA HIS A 19 0.69 -3.63 -1.39
C HIS A 19 1.70 -3.89 -2.54
N TRP A 20 1.50 -4.90 -3.40
CA TRP A 20 2.46 -5.25 -4.47
C TRP A 20 1.81 -5.56 -5.83
N LEU A 21 0.48 -5.65 -5.92
CA LEU A 21 -0.26 -5.86 -7.16
C LEU A 21 -1.31 -4.77 -7.35
N SER A 22 -1.48 -4.29 -8.58
CA SER A 22 -2.63 -3.43 -8.86
C SER A 22 -3.92 -4.23 -8.71
N PRO A 23 -5.06 -3.61 -8.30
CA PRO A 23 -6.33 -4.30 -8.14
C PRO A 23 -6.76 -5.09 -9.40
N GLN A 24 -6.52 -4.54 -10.59
CA GLN A 24 -6.83 -5.21 -11.86
C GLN A 24 -5.99 -6.48 -12.07
N ARG A 25 -4.69 -6.44 -11.71
CA ARG A 25 -3.80 -7.62 -11.83
C ARG A 25 -4.15 -8.67 -10.78
N PHE A 26 -4.43 -8.22 -9.56
CA PHE A 26 -4.84 -9.09 -8.46
C PHE A 26 -6.11 -9.88 -8.82
N LEU A 27 -7.18 -9.19 -9.22
CA LEU A 27 -8.44 -9.83 -9.62
C LEU A 27 -8.25 -10.81 -10.78
N LYS A 28 -7.40 -10.48 -11.75
CA LYS A 28 -7.09 -11.37 -12.88
C LYS A 28 -6.42 -12.66 -12.41
N TYR A 29 -5.44 -12.57 -11.49
CA TYR A 29 -4.73 -13.75 -11.00
C TYR A 29 -5.59 -14.58 -10.06
N GLN A 30 -6.36 -13.96 -9.17
CA GLN A 30 -7.30 -14.67 -8.31
C GLN A 30 -8.32 -15.48 -9.14
N ALA A 31 -8.91 -14.87 -10.18
CA ALA A 31 -9.88 -15.54 -11.03
C ALA A 31 -9.31 -16.75 -11.81
N ILE A 32 -8.03 -16.72 -12.20
CA ILE A 32 -7.40 -17.77 -13.01
C ILE A 32 -6.77 -18.86 -12.14
N LEU A 33 -6.21 -18.50 -11.00
CA LEU A 33 -5.35 -19.40 -10.22
C LEU A 33 -6.01 -19.92 -8.93
N VAL A 34 -7.02 -19.22 -8.40
CA VAL A 34 -7.66 -19.55 -7.12
C VAL A 34 -9.12 -19.97 -7.33
N GLU A 35 -9.89 -19.21 -8.10
CA GLU A 35 -11.35 -19.42 -8.25
C GLU A 35 -11.73 -20.48 -9.30
N GLN A 36 -10.77 -21.01 -10.06
CA GLN A 36 -11.06 -22.01 -11.10
C GLN A 36 -11.07 -23.43 -10.52
N ASP A 37 -12.18 -24.15 -10.68
CA ASP A 37 -12.35 -25.53 -10.20
C ASP A 37 -11.39 -26.55 -10.85
N ASP A 38 -10.83 -26.22 -12.02
CA ASP A 38 -9.91 -27.08 -12.76
C ASP A 38 -8.42 -26.78 -12.46
N VAL A 39 -8.11 -25.88 -11.52
CA VAL A 39 -6.75 -25.53 -11.11
C VAL A 39 -6.53 -25.84 -9.63
N GLU A 40 -5.50 -26.62 -9.32
CA GLU A 40 -5.09 -26.91 -7.94
C GLU A 40 -3.68 -26.41 -7.70
N ILE A 41 -3.48 -25.51 -6.74
CA ILE A 41 -2.15 -25.03 -6.34
C ILE A 41 -1.64 -25.89 -5.19
N VAL A 42 -0.49 -26.54 -5.39
CA VAL A 42 0.14 -27.39 -4.37
C VAL A 42 1.54 -26.86 -4.06
N VAL A 43 1.81 -26.64 -2.77
CA VAL A 43 3.11 -26.14 -2.29
C VAL A 43 4.11 -27.30 -2.20
N THR A 44 5.32 -27.11 -2.72
CA THR A 44 6.38 -28.14 -2.72
C THR A 44 7.77 -27.53 -2.55
N ASN A 45 8.66 -28.22 -1.85
CA ASN A 45 10.07 -27.84 -1.73
C ASN A 45 10.92 -28.29 -2.93
N ILE A 46 10.30 -28.90 -3.95
CA ILE A 46 11.01 -29.46 -5.11
C ILE A 46 11.40 -28.33 -6.06
N VAL A 47 12.64 -27.88 -5.91
CA VAL A 47 13.24 -26.80 -6.72
C VAL A 47 13.78 -27.31 -8.06
N ASN A 48 14.06 -28.62 -8.17
CA ASN A 48 14.62 -29.24 -9.37
C ASN A 48 13.49 -29.82 -10.26
N PRO A 49 13.32 -29.33 -11.50
CA PRO A 49 12.32 -29.86 -12.42
C PRO A 49 12.47 -31.36 -12.73
N ALA A 50 13.68 -31.91 -12.68
CA ALA A 50 13.91 -33.33 -12.95
C ALA A 50 13.36 -34.24 -11.82
N SER A 51 13.30 -33.73 -10.60
CA SER A 51 12.75 -34.45 -9.44
C SER A 51 11.22 -34.60 -9.49
N PHE A 52 10.53 -33.93 -10.42
CA PHE A 52 9.11 -34.18 -10.67
C PHE A 52 8.86 -35.55 -11.31
N LEU A 53 9.83 -36.08 -12.06
CA LEU A 53 9.72 -37.39 -12.71
C LEU A 53 9.86 -38.55 -11.72
N SER A 54 10.40 -38.32 -10.52
CA SER A 54 10.58 -39.35 -9.51
C SER A 54 9.35 -39.59 -8.62
N GLY A 55 8.26 -38.82 -8.79
CA GLY A 55 7.01 -39.00 -8.02
C GLY A 55 7.13 -38.73 -6.52
N SER A 56 8.27 -38.21 -6.06
CA SER A 56 8.44 -37.77 -4.68
C SER A 56 7.61 -36.51 -4.46
N MET A 57 6.67 -36.54 -3.52
CA MET A 57 6.07 -35.32 -2.99
C MET A 57 7.06 -34.74 -1.98
N GLY A 58 7.47 -33.49 -2.19
CA GLY A 58 8.42 -32.80 -1.32
C GLY A 58 7.93 -32.68 0.12
N GLU A 59 8.81 -32.32 1.05
CA GLU A 59 8.37 -31.98 2.40
C GLU A 59 7.56 -30.66 2.39
N PRO A 60 6.59 -30.50 3.31
CA PRO A 60 5.86 -29.25 3.44
C PRO A 60 6.84 -28.11 3.76
N VAL A 61 6.86 -27.10 2.90
CA VAL A 61 7.64 -25.88 3.17
C VAL A 61 6.85 -25.02 4.15
N ILE A 62 7.43 -24.74 5.31
CA ILE A 62 6.85 -23.88 6.34
C ILE A 62 7.64 -22.58 6.41
N HIS A 63 7.21 -21.56 5.66
CA HIS A 63 7.62 -20.17 5.88
C HIS A 63 6.47 -19.22 5.55
N ASP A 64 6.39 -18.10 6.27
CA ASP A 64 5.32 -17.13 6.09
C ASP A 64 5.66 -16.15 4.95
N CYS A 65 5.09 -16.43 3.78
CA CYS A 65 5.22 -15.56 2.62
C CYS A 65 4.55 -14.20 2.85
N LEU A 66 3.47 -14.14 3.63
CA LEU A 66 2.75 -12.89 3.89
C LEU A 66 3.59 -11.96 4.76
N GLU A 67 4.19 -12.48 5.82
CA GLU A 67 5.12 -11.72 6.68
C GLU A 67 6.30 -11.18 5.86
N THR A 68 6.90 -12.01 4.99
CA THR A 68 8.04 -11.58 4.16
C THR A 68 7.65 -10.49 3.17
N ILE A 69 6.49 -10.62 2.53
CA ILE A 69 6.01 -9.61 1.58
C ILE A 69 5.65 -8.32 2.34
N GLU A 70 5.03 -8.42 3.51
CA GLU A 70 4.74 -7.27 4.37
C GLU A 70 6.02 -6.56 4.80
N ALA A 71 7.04 -7.29 5.25
CA ALA A 71 8.34 -6.71 5.59
C ALA A 71 9.07 -6.08 4.39
N THR A 72 8.87 -6.61 3.18
CA THR A 72 9.55 -6.14 1.97
C THR A 72 8.87 -4.94 1.31
N TYR A 73 7.53 -4.92 1.31
CA TYR A 73 6.73 -3.94 0.57
C TYR A 73 5.97 -2.96 1.47
N SER A 74 5.88 -3.20 2.79
CA SER A 74 5.38 -2.18 3.70
C SER A 74 6.46 -1.13 3.90
N SER A 75 6.18 0.04 3.37
CA SER A 75 6.95 1.26 3.57
C SER A 75 7.22 1.56 5.05
N ARG A 76 6.21 1.31 5.89
CA ARG A 76 6.18 1.63 7.32
C ARG A 76 5.25 0.65 8.07
N PRO A 77 5.79 -0.30 8.86
CA PRO A 77 4.97 -1.25 9.62
C PRO A 77 4.17 -0.61 10.76
N ASP A 78 4.54 0.60 11.17
CA ASP A 78 3.81 1.44 12.12
C ASP A 78 2.60 2.16 11.50
N LEU A 79 2.48 2.19 10.17
CA LEU A 79 1.34 2.79 9.47
C LEU A 79 0.26 1.74 9.22
N LYS A 80 -0.96 2.01 9.67
CA LYS A 80 -2.13 1.14 9.52
C LYS A 80 -3.24 1.85 8.76
N ASP A 81 -4.03 1.09 8.02
CA ASP A 81 -5.27 1.56 7.39
C ASP A 81 -6.48 1.52 8.33
N THR A 82 -6.29 1.01 9.55
CA THR A 82 -7.28 0.99 10.61
C THR A 82 -6.99 2.10 11.63
N PRO A 83 -8.02 2.80 12.12
CA PRO A 83 -7.84 3.87 13.10
C PRO A 83 -7.34 3.29 14.44
N LEU A 84 -6.40 4.00 15.06
CA LEU A 84 -5.93 3.72 16.41
C LEU A 84 -6.98 4.18 17.44
N GLU A 85 -7.23 3.36 18.46
CA GLU A 85 -8.06 3.73 19.61
C GLU A 85 -7.37 4.85 20.42
N ASP A 86 -8.17 5.78 20.96
CA ASP A 86 -7.74 6.92 21.79
C ASP A 86 -6.74 7.92 21.15
N ALA A 87 -6.39 7.74 19.87
CA ALA A 87 -5.53 8.66 19.13
C ALA A 87 -6.28 9.93 18.68
N GLU A 88 -5.51 11.03 18.53
CA GLU A 88 -6.05 12.28 17.99
C GLU A 88 -6.49 12.08 16.53
N THR A 89 -7.51 12.82 16.07
CA THR A 89 -8.03 12.71 14.71
C THR A 89 -7.86 14.02 13.95
N TRP A 90 -7.06 13.99 12.89
CA TRP A 90 -6.84 15.11 11.98
C TRP A 90 -7.38 14.80 10.58
N PHE A 91 -7.70 15.85 9.84
CA PHE A 91 -8.18 15.82 8.47
C PHE A 91 -7.28 16.69 7.61
N THR A 92 -6.98 16.22 6.41
CA THR A 92 -6.14 16.92 5.43
C THR A 92 -6.89 17.10 4.13
N ASP A 93 -6.78 18.29 3.54
CA ASP A 93 -7.32 18.61 2.22
C ASP A 93 -6.33 19.49 1.44
N GLY A 94 -6.24 19.24 0.15
CA GLY A 94 -5.41 19.96 -0.81
C GLY A 94 -6.21 20.46 -2.00
N SER A 95 -6.48 21.76 -2.04
CA SER A 95 -7.27 22.37 -3.11
C SER A 95 -6.41 22.95 -4.22
N SER A 96 -6.90 22.88 -5.47
CA SER A 96 -6.32 23.55 -6.64
C SER A 96 -7.41 24.03 -7.60
N TYR A 97 -7.40 25.32 -7.95
CA TYR A 97 -8.39 25.94 -8.82
C TYR A 97 -7.75 26.98 -9.75
N VAL A 98 -8.47 27.40 -10.80
CA VAL A 98 -7.95 28.36 -11.80
C VAL A 98 -8.75 29.66 -11.72
N VAL A 99 -8.05 30.78 -11.58
CA VAL A 99 -8.63 32.14 -11.64
C VAL A 99 -7.85 32.94 -12.67
N SER A 100 -8.56 33.57 -13.62
CA SER A 100 -7.95 34.43 -14.64
C SER A 100 -6.77 33.77 -15.37
N GLY A 101 -6.90 32.48 -15.70
CA GLY A 101 -5.87 31.70 -16.40
C GLY A 101 -4.66 31.27 -15.54
N ARG A 102 -4.65 31.58 -14.24
CA ARG A 102 -3.59 31.16 -13.30
C ARG A 102 -4.13 30.13 -12.32
N ARG A 103 -3.36 29.06 -12.12
CA ARG A 103 -3.71 28.00 -11.16
C ARG A 103 -3.21 28.37 -9.76
N HIS A 104 -4.14 28.46 -8.83
CA HIS A 104 -3.92 28.67 -7.41
C HIS A 104 -4.16 27.37 -6.65
N ALA A 105 -3.43 27.17 -5.56
CA ALA A 105 -3.57 25.98 -4.74
C ALA A 105 -3.29 26.32 -3.28
N GLY A 106 -3.79 25.48 -2.39
CA GLY A 106 -3.58 25.58 -0.95
C GLY A 106 -3.75 24.22 -0.30
N TYR A 107 -3.38 24.15 0.97
CA TYR A 107 -3.58 22.97 1.80
C TYR A 107 -4.12 23.37 3.16
N ALA A 108 -4.76 22.42 3.84
CA ALA A 108 -5.16 22.55 5.22
C ALA A 108 -4.98 21.23 5.98
N VAL A 109 -4.63 21.36 7.26
CA VAL A 109 -4.63 20.30 8.27
C VAL A 109 -5.53 20.80 9.40
N THR A 110 -6.54 20.01 9.75
CA THR A 110 -7.61 20.44 10.67
C THR A 110 -7.97 19.32 11.63
N THR A 111 -8.54 19.68 12.77
CA THR A 111 -9.39 18.75 13.54
C THR A 111 -10.84 18.94 13.10
N SER A 112 -11.77 18.23 13.75
CA SER A 112 -13.20 18.49 13.55
C SER A 112 -13.67 19.89 14.01
N ARG A 113 -12.83 20.64 14.72
CA ARG A 113 -13.21 21.91 15.37
C ARG A 113 -12.35 23.10 14.97
N GLU A 114 -11.10 22.87 14.61
CA GLU A 114 -10.14 23.96 14.38
C GLU A 114 -9.16 23.66 13.25
N VAL A 115 -8.56 24.72 12.72
CA VAL A 115 -7.48 24.64 11.74
C VAL A 115 -6.15 24.57 12.49
N ILE A 116 -5.41 23.49 12.31
CA ILE A 116 -4.07 23.31 12.89
C ILE A 116 -3.05 24.06 12.07
N GLU A 117 -3.09 23.86 10.74
CA GLU A 117 -2.23 24.56 9.79
C GLU A 117 -2.95 24.72 8.46
N SER A 118 -2.76 25.84 7.78
CA SER A 118 -3.16 26.00 6.39
C SER A 118 -2.25 27.00 5.70
N GLY A 119 -2.13 26.90 4.38
CA GLY A 119 -1.28 27.81 3.64
C GLY A 119 -1.46 27.77 2.13
N PRO A 120 -1.04 28.84 1.45
CA PRO A 120 -0.98 28.85 -0.01
C PRO A 120 0.16 27.97 -0.51
N LEU A 121 -0.03 27.36 -1.66
CA LEU A 121 0.99 26.59 -2.37
C LEU A 121 1.47 27.35 -3.60
N PRO A 122 2.66 26.99 -4.15
CA PRO A 122 3.17 27.60 -5.37
C PRO A 122 2.14 27.56 -6.50
N THR A 123 2.08 28.64 -7.28
CA THR A 123 1.25 28.73 -8.48
C THR A 123 1.53 27.52 -9.38
N ASN A 124 0.49 26.98 -10.02
CA ASN A 124 0.55 25.77 -10.86
C ASN A 124 0.65 24.43 -10.13
N THR A 125 0.52 24.40 -8.80
CA THR A 125 0.37 23.13 -8.05
C THR A 125 -0.97 22.46 -8.39
N SER A 126 -0.94 21.18 -8.78
CA SER A 126 -2.14 20.37 -9.06
C SER A 126 -2.88 19.99 -7.77
N ALA A 127 -4.16 19.61 -7.88
CA ALA A 127 -4.95 19.14 -6.73
C ALA A 127 -4.29 17.93 -6.06
N GLN A 128 -3.94 16.91 -6.83
CA GLN A 128 -3.23 15.71 -6.32
C GLN A 128 -1.93 16.04 -5.56
N LYS A 129 -1.17 17.02 -6.05
CA LYS A 129 0.05 17.45 -5.36
C LYS A 129 -0.25 18.24 -4.10
N ALA A 130 -1.31 19.06 -4.10
CA ALA A 130 -1.76 19.77 -2.91
C ALA A 130 -2.19 18.79 -1.81
N GLU A 131 -2.91 17.72 -2.16
CA GLU A 131 -3.32 16.66 -1.23
C GLU A 131 -2.14 15.96 -0.58
N ILE A 132 -1.13 15.58 -1.39
CA ILE A 132 0.10 14.98 -0.87
C ILE A 132 0.81 15.96 0.06
N ILE A 133 0.90 17.25 -0.30
CA ILE A 133 1.54 18.25 0.57
C ILE A 133 0.76 18.39 1.88
N ALA A 134 -0.57 18.44 1.86
CA ALA A 134 -1.40 18.49 3.07
C ALA A 134 -1.09 17.32 4.02
N LEU A 135 -1.00 16.11 3.45
CA LEU A 135 -0.72 14.89 4.21
C LEU A 135 0.72 14.85 4.75
N ILE A 136 1.73 15.26 3.97
CA ILE A 136 3.11 15.42 4.45
C ILE A 136 3.14 16.38 5.64
N ARG A 137 2.48 17.53 5.52
CA ARG A 137 2.46 18.54 6.59
C ARG A 137 1.81 18.01 7.87
N ALA A 138 0.71 17.28 7.76
CA ALA A 138 0.08 16.63 8.91
C ALA A 138 1.04 15.64 9.61
N LEU A 139 1.76 14.82 8.84
CA LEU A 139 2.75 13.88 9.40
C LEU A 139 3.93 14.59 10.08
N GLU A 140 4.43 15.68 9.50
CA GLU A 140 5.51 16.48 10.10
C GLU A 140 5.07 17.14 11.41
N LEU A 141 3.84 17.68 11.46
CA LEU A 141 3.25 18.31 12.64
C LEU A 141 2.92 17.29 13.75
N ALA A 142 2.56 16.07 13.37
CA ALA A 142 2.23 14.98 14.28
C ALA A 142 3.46 14.18 14.75
N LYS A 143 4.69 14.64 14.47
CA LYS A 143 5.92 13.93 14.84
C LYS A 143 5.95 13.59 16.33
N GLY A 144 6.05 12.28 16.63
CA GLY A 144 6.10 11.77 18.00
C GLY A 144 4.74 11.63 18.68
N LYS A 145 3.63 11.74 17.94
CA LYS A 145 2.27 11.50 18.41
C LYS A 145 1.65 10.30 17.71
N GLU A 146 0.75 9.61 18.39
CA GLU A 146 -0.16 8.66 17.78
C GLU A 146 -1.37 9.41 17.23
N ILE A 147 -1.63 9.25 15.93
CA ILE A 147 -2.63 10.05 15.23
C ILE A 147 -3.33 9.29 14.12
N ASN A 148 -4.63 9.55 13.97
CA ASN A 148 -5.43 9.14 12.82
C ASN A 148 -5.55 10.33 11.86
N ILE A 149 -5.02 10.21 10.64
CA ILE A 149 -5.12 11.25 9.61
C ILE A 149 -6.07 10.77 8.51
N TYR A 150 -7.11 11.56 8.26
CA TYR A 150 -8.08 11.31 7.20
C TYR A 150 -7.81 12.23 6.01
N THR A 151 -7.74 11.63 4.82
CA THR A 151 -7.71 12.34 3.53
C THR A 151 -8.90 11.89 2.69
N ASP A 152 -9.53 12.81 1.98
CA ASP A 152 -10.58 12.52 0.99
C ASP A 152 -9.99 12.12 -0.38
N SER A 153 -8.68 12.29 -0.56
CA SER A 153 -7.96 11.94 -1.78
C SER A 153 -7.49 10.49 -1.79
N ARG A 154 -8.16 9.65 -2.60
CA ARG A 154 -7.71 8.28 -2.88
C ARG A 154 -6.30 8.22 -3.48
N TYR A 155 -5.89 9.27 -4.20
CA TYR A 155 -4.55 9.37 -4.76
C TYR A 155 -3.50 9.53 -3.66
N ALA A 156 -3.73 10.43 -2.70
CA ALA A 156 -2.83 10.62 -1.57
C ALA A 156 -2.79 9.37 -0.68
N PHE A 157 -3.94 8.75 -0.40
CA PHE A 157 -4.00 7.48 0.32
C PHE A 157 -3.18 6.39 -0.37
N GLY A 158 -3.41 6.17 -1.67
CA GLY A 158 -2.67 5.17 -2.44
C GLY A 158 -1.17 5.44 -2.47
N TRP A 159 -0.75 6.70 -2.61
CA TRP A 159 0.67 7.07 -2.59
C TRP A 159 1.33 6.69 -1.26
N PHE A 160 0.72 7.07 -0.13
CA PHE A 160 1.32 6.81 1.18
C PHE A 160 1.25 5.35 1.62
N MET A 161 0.14 4.67 1.33
CA MET A 161 -0.06 3.27 1.74
C MET A 161 0.67 2.28 0.83
N LEU A 162 0.99 2.66 -0.41
CA LEU A 162 1.52 1.72 -1.42
C LEU A 162 2.92 2.08 -1.96
N THR A 163 3.43 3.30 -1.76
CA THR A 163 4.60 3.79 -2.53
C THR A 163 5.71 4.52 -1.76
N GLU A 164 5.87 4.35 -0.44
CA GLU A 164 7.08 4.85 0.25
C GLU A 164 8.11 3.73 0.51
N PRO A 165 8.88 3.23 -0.47
CA PRO A 165 10.08 2.49 -0.14
C PRO A 165 11.02 3.44 0.61
N SER A 166 11.20 3.23 1.92
CA SER A 166 12.18 3.97 2.71
C SER A 166 13.53 3.93 1.99
N GLY A 167 14.16 5.10 1.87
CA GLY A 167 15.29 5.34 0.99
C GLY A 167 16.38 4.27 1.02
N ARG A 168 16.58 3.63 -0.13
CA ARG A 168 17.86 3.01 -0.44
C ARG A 168 18.82 4.16 -0.75
N LYS A 169 19.68 4.50 0.22
CA LYS A 169 20.93 5.19 -0.11
C LYS A 169 21.60 4.36 -1.19
N GLU A 170 21.79 4.97 -2.36
CA GLU A 170 22.69 4.43 -3.36
C GLU A 170 24.10 4.53 -2.79
N ASP A 171 24.59 3.42 -2.24
CA ASP A 171 26.01 3.16 -1.99
C ASP A 171 26.28 1.70 -2.38
N CYS A 172 26.56 1.48 -3.67
CA CYS A 172 27.41 0.44 -4.24
C CYS A 172 27.88 0.90 -5.62
#